data_AF-A0A0Q4EMR2-F1
#
_entry.id   AF-A0A0Q4EMR2-F1
#
_cell.length_a   1.000
_cell.length_b   1.000
_cell.length_c   1.000
_cell.angle_alpha   90.00
_cell.angle_beta   90.00
_cell.angle_gamma   90.00
#
_symmetry.space_group_name_H-M   'P 1'
#
loop_
_entity.id
_entity.type
_entity.pdbx_description
1 polymer ?
#
loop_
_entity_poly.entity_id
_entity_poly.type
_entity_poly.pdbx_seq_one_letter_code
_entity_poly.pdbx_strand_id
1 'polypeptide(L)'
;MKSLKLKRVTLVIASLLGVLYFGYTWLSANYNDTSNYDYLKNNFGQFTFFGFLMYFIYNVLKYLKKENFFPTFIIVSFLGIAIVYVITKIFLWPFIIVLAISLFFYSTRQWLVAKPID
;
A
#
# COMPACT_ATOMS: atom_id res chain seq x y z
N MET A 1 -8.21 1.98 28.06
CA MET A 1 -8.99 1.55 26.87
C MET A 1 -9.21 2.64 25.81
N LYS A 2 -9.56 3.90 26.17
CA LYS A 2 -9.76 5.00 25.19
C LYS A 2 -8.51 5.39 24.38
N SER A 3 -7.32 5.36 24.98
CA SER A 3 -6.05 5.73 24.33
C SER A 3 -5.64 4.80 23.18
N LEU A 4 -5.84 3.49 23.34
CA LEU A 4 -5.55 2.49 22.30
C LEU A 4 -6.44 2.63 21.07
N LYS A 5 -7.73 2.94 21.27
CA LYS A 5 -8.67 3.19 20.17
C LYS A 5 -8.30 4.46 19.42
N LEU A 6 -7.97 5.54 20.14
CA LEU A 6 -7.50 6.79 19.55
C LEU A 6 -6.24 6.58 18.72
N LYS A 7 -5.23 5.88 19.25
CA LYS A 7 -4.00 5.55 18.52
C LYS A 7 -4.27 4.84 17.20
N ARG A 8 -5.17 3.84 17.17
CA ARG A 8 -5.53 3.13 15.94
C ARG A 8 -6.21 4.03 14.92
N VAL A 9 -7.14 4.88 15.37
CA VAL A 9 -7.83 5.84 14.50
C VAL A 9 -6.84 6.85 13.91
N THR A 10 -5.94 7.41 14.73
CA THR A 10 -4.89 8.31 14.26
C THR A 10 -4.00 7.67 13.20
N LEU A 11 -3.63 6.40 13.36
CA LEU A 11 -2.85 5.66 12.35
C LEU A 11 -3.61 5.48 11.03
N VAL A 12 -4.91 5.18 11.08
CA VAL A 12 -5.75 5.08 9.87
C VAL A 12 -5.85 6.44 9.18
N ILE A 13 -6.08 7.53 9.92
CA ILE A 13 -6.16 8.88 9.35
C ILE A 13 -4.81 9.30 8.74
N ALA A 14 -3.71 9.11 9.47
CA ALA A 14 -2.37 9.48 8.98
C ALA A 14 -1.99 8.70 7.71
N SER A 15 -2.31 7.41 7.66
CA SER A 15 -2.06 6.60 6.46
C SER A 15 -2.96 7.01 5.29
N LEU A 16 -4.23 7.37 5.53
CA LEU A 16 -5.11 7.93 4.50
C LEU A 16 -4.56 9.25 3.94
N LEU A 17 -4.11 10.17 4.79
CA LEU A 17 -3.49 11.42 4.36
C LEU A 17 -2.25 11.17 3.50
N GLY A 18 -1.43 10.16 3.86
CA GLY A 18 -0.32 9.71 3.04
C GLY A 18 -0.76 9.22 1.67
N VAL A 19 -1.80 8.37 1.59
CA VAL A 19 -2.35 7.91 0.30
C VAL A 19 -2.82 9.08 -0.57
N LEU A 20 -3.55 10.05 0.01
CA LEU A 20 -4.04 11.21 -0.71
C LEU A 20 -2.90 12.11 -1.21
N TYR A 21 -1.94 12.41 -0.33
CA TYR A 21 -0.79 13.25 -0.66
C TYR A 21 0.06 12.61 -1.76
N PHE A 22 0.49 11.36 -1.57
CA PHE A 22 1.34 10.67 -2.54
C PHE A 22 0.61 10.28 -3.82
N GLY A 23 -0.71 10.06 -3.77
CA GLY A 23 -1.52 9.86 -4.97
C GLY A 23 -1.59 11.15 -5.79
N TYR A 24 -1.81 12.29 -5.14
CA TYR A 24 -1.83 13.59 -5.81
C TYR A 24 -0.46 13.94 -6.41
N THR A 25 0.63 13.83 -5.64
CA THR A 25 1.98 14.14 -6.14
C THR A 25 2.44 13.18 -7.23
N TRP A 26 2.00 11.92 -7.20
CA TRP A 26 2.28 10.97 -8.26
C TRP A 26 1.53 11.30 -9.56
N LEU A 27 0.25 11.66 -9.49
CA LEU A 27 -0.55 11.91 -10.70
C LEU A 27 -0.32 13.33 -11.29
N SER A 28 0.10 14.29 -10.47
CA SER A 28 0.19 15.69 -10.87
C SER A 28 1.44 15.98 -11.69
N ALA A 29 1.25 16.42 -12.94
CA ALA A 29 2.34 16.93 -13.79
C ALA A 29 3.02 18.15 -13.16
N ASN A 30 2.27 19.01 -12.46
CA ASN A 30 2.79 20.21 -11.80
C ASN A 30 3.81 19.89 -10.69
N TYR A 31 3.74 18.70 -10.10
CA TYR A 31 4.67 18.26 -9.05
C TYR A 31 5.91 17.54 -9.59
N ASN A 32 5.87 17.09 -10.85
CA ASN A 32 6.96 16.32 -11.47
C ASN A 32 7.69 17.12 -12.56
N ASP A 33 7.35 18.40 -12.69
CA ASP A 33 8.07 19.45 -13.44
C ASP A 33 8.57 19.01 -14.84
N THR A 34 7.69 18.35 -15.59
CA THR A 34 8.01 17.81 -16.92
C THR A 34 6.88 18.07 -17.92
N SER A 35 7.22 18.66 -19.06
CA SER A 35 6.32 18.69 -20.22
C SER A 35 6.20 17.25 -20.76
N ASN A 36 4.97 16.75 -20.88
CA ASN A 36 4.64 15.34 -21.21
C ASN A 36 4.95 14.32 -20.10
N TYR A 37 4.72 14.70 -18.84
CA TYR A 37 4.79 13.76 -17.72
C TYR A 37 3.85 12.55 -17.88
N ASP A 38 4.44 11.34 -17.86
CA ASP A 38 3.72 10.08 -17.84
C ASP A 38 3.80 9.46 -16.43
N TYR A 39 2.73 9.60 -15.67
CA TYR A 39 2.66 9.11 -14.29
C TYR A 39 2.89 7.58 -14.20
N LEU A 40 2.52 6.81 -15.23
CA LEU A 40 2.76 5.37 -15.25
C LEU A 40 4.24 5.01 -15.41
N LYS A 41 5.10 5.97 -15.75
CA LYS A 41 6.57 5.80 -15.78
C LYS A 41 7.27 6.36 -14.55
N ASN A 42 6.58 7.12 -13.69
CA ASN A 42 7.16 7.61 -12.45
C ASN A 42 7.24 6.49 -11.40
N ASN A 43 8.34 5.73 -11.42
CA ASN A 43 8.57 4.61 -10.52
C ASN A 43 8.60 5.01 -9.05
N PHE A 44 9.13 6.21 -8.73
CA PHE A 44 9.23 6.70 -7.35
C PHE A 44 7.85 7.09 -6.79
N GLY A 45 7.06 7.80 -7.59
CA GLY A 45 5.66 8.12 -7.28
C GLY A 45 4.83 6.86 -7.07
N GLN A 46 4.95 5.89 -7.98
CA GLN A 46 4.32 4.57 -7.84
C GLN A 46 4.70 3.87 -6.55
N PHE A 47 6.01 3.71 -6.28
CA PHE A 47 6.49 3.02 -5.10
C PHE A 47 5.92 3.64 -3.81
N THR A 48 6.03 4.97 -3.69
CA THR A 48 5.61 5.68 -2.49
C THR A 48 4.10 5.63 -2.31
N PHE A 49 3.34 5.87 -3.38
CA PHE A 49 1.88 5.77 -3.36
C PHE A 49 1.41 4.38 -2.92
N PHE A 50 1.91 3.32 -3.57
CA PHE A 50 1.51 1.96 -3.25
C PHE A 50 1.97 1.54 -1.85
N GLY A 51 3.13 2.00 -1.39
CA GLY A 51 3.61 1.76 -0.02
C GLY A 51 2.62 2.30 1.02
N PHE A 52 2.19 3.55 0.86
CA PHE A 52 1.16 4.14 1.73
C PHE A 52 -0.21 3.48 1.56
N LEU A 53 -0.58 3.06 0.35
CA LEU A 53 -1.83 2.34 0.10
C LEU A 53 -1.88 1.01 0.84
N MET A 54 -0.82 0.20 0.73
CA MET A 54 -0.73 -1.07 1.45
C MET A 54 -0.74 -0.87 2.96
N TYR A 55 -0.03 0.15 3.46
CA TYR A 55 -0.04 0.50 4.87
C TYR A 55 -1.43 0.95 5.36
N PHE A 56 -2.13 1.76 4.59
CA PHE A 56 -3.50 2.19 4.89
C PHE A 56 -4.46 1.00 4.95
N ILE A 57 -4.47 0.16 3.92
CA ILE A 57 -5.34 -1.02 3.83
C ILE A 57 -5.08 -1.95 5.01
N TYR A 58 -3.82 -2.19 5.33
CA TYR A 58 -3.46 -2.99 6.49
C TYR A 58 -4.01 -2.42 7.80
N ASN A 59 -3.86 -1.11 8.02
CA ASN A 59 -4.37 -0.45 9.23
C ASN A 59 -5.90 -0.46 9.30
N VAL A 60 -6.60 -0.32 8.17
CA VAL A 60 -8.05 -0.46 8.09
C VAL A 60 -8.48 -1.87 8.47
N LEU A 61 -7.88 -2.90 7.86
CA LEU A 61 -8.19 -4.30 8.18
C LEU A 61 -7.90 -4.61 9.65
N LYS A 62 -6.80 -4.10 10.21
CA LYS A 62 -6.46 -4.21 11.63
C LYS A 62 -7.45 -3.49 12.54
N TYR A 63 -7.93 -2.31 12.16
CA TYR A 63 -8.98 -1.60 12.88
C TYR A 63 -10.28 -2.40 12.92
N LEU A 64 -10.64 -3.04 11.81
CA LEU A 64 -11.81 -3.90 11.66
C LEU A 64 -11.64 -5.31 12.25
N LYS A 65 -10.44 -5.68 12.74
CA LYS A 65 -10.08 -7.05 13.16
C LYS A 65 -10.25 -8.09 12.04
N LYS A 66 -9.92 -7.72 10.80
CA LYS A 66 -10.03 -8.51 9.57
C LYS A 66 -8.67 -8.65 8.85
N GLU A 67 -7.58 -8.71 9.61
CA GLU A 67 -6.20 -8.78 9.10
C GLU A 67 -5.96 -9.99 8.18
N ASN A 68 -6.71 -11.07 8.37
CA ASN A 68 -6.67 -12.28 7.55
C ASN A 68 -7.06 -12.07 6.07
N PHE A 69 -7.74 -10.97 5.74
CA PHE A 69 -8.07 -10.61 4.36
C PHE A 69 -6.91 -9.92 3.62
N PHE A 70 -5.83 -9.57 4.31
CA PHE A 70 -4.70 -8.86 3.70
C PHE A 70 -4.00 -9.66 2.60
N PRO A 71 -3.71 -10.98 2.75
CA PRO A 71 -3.18 -11.78 1.65
C PRO A 71 -4.12 -11.86 0.44
N THR A 72 -5.44 -11.94 0.66
CA THR A 72 -6.43 -11.90 -0.42
C THR A 72 -6.35 -10.59 -1.19
N PHE A 73 -6.22 -9.45 -0.49
CA PHE A 73 -6.02 -8.16 -1.14
C PHE A 73 -4.74 -8.13 -1.99
N ILE A 74 -3.64 -8.71 -1.50
CA ILE A 74 -2.37 -8.83 -2.26
C ILE A 74 -2.57 -9.65 -3.54
N ILE A 75 -3.25 -10.80 -3.46
CA ILE A 75 -3.52 -11.65 -4.63
C ILE A 75 -4.36 -10.90 -5.67
N VAL A 76 -5.42 -10.22 -5.24
CA VAL A 76 -6.27 -9.40 -6.13
C VAL A 76 -5.45 -8.27 -6.77
N SER A 77 -4.51 -7.67 -6.02
CA SER A 77 -3.63 -6.62 -6.54
C SER A 77 -2.69 -7.14 -7.63
N PHE A 78 -2.15 -8.35 -7.50
CA PHE A 78 -1.35 -8.99 -8.55
C PHE A 78 -2.16 -9.21 -9.85
N LEU A 79 -3.43 -9.61 -9.74
CA LEU A 79 -4.31 -9.71 -10.90
C LEU A 79 -4.55 -8.34 -11.54
N GLY A 80 -4.72 -7.29 -10.73
CA GLY A 80 -4.83 -5.92 -11.21
C GLY A 80 -3.59 -5.48 -12.01
N ILE A 81 -2.38 -5.81 -11.54
CA ILE A 81 -1.13 -5.51 -12.25
C ILE A 81 -1.08 -6.23 -13.60
N ALA A 82 -1.49 -7.51 -13.66
CA ALA A 82 -1.55 -8.26 -14.91
C ALA A 82 -2.50 -7.61 -15.93
N ILE A 83 -3.68 -7.16 -15.48
CA ILE A 83 -4.65 -6.45 -16.32
C ILE A 83 -4.06 -5.13 -16.84
N VAL A 84 -3.46 -4.32 -15.97
CA VAL A 84 -2.82 -3.06 -16.37
C VAL A 84 -1.72 -3.31 -17.40
N TYR A 85 -0.90 -4.34 -17.21
CA TYR A 85 0.14 -4.70 -18.17
C TYR A 85 -0.43 -5.10 -19.54
N VAL A 86 -1.52 -5.88 -19.58
CA VAL A 86 -2.16 -6.30 -20.84
C VAL A 86 -2.66 -5.08 -21.63
N ILE A 87 -3.29 -4.11 -20.95
CA ILE A 87 -3.92 -2.93 -21.56
C ILE A 87 -2.89 -1.86 -21.95
N THR A 88 -1.98 -1.52 -21.04
CA THR A 88 -1.07 -0.36 -21.19
C THR A 88 0.31 -0.73 -21.71
N LYS A 89 0.68 -2.01 -21.66
CA LYS A 89 2.05 -2.52 -21.86
C LYS A 89 3.08 -1.96 -20.88
N ILE A 90 2.64 -1.29 -19.81
CA ILE A 90 3.51 -0.77 -18.75
C ILE A 90 3.56 -1.77 -17.61
N PHE A 91 4.77 -2.15 -17.22
CA PHE A 91 5.00 -3.09 -16.14
C PHE A 91 5.17 -2.34 -14.82
N LEU A 92 4.18 -2.45 -13.92
CA LEU A 92 4.17 -1.81 -12.60
C LEU A 92 5.09 -2.53 -11.60
N TRP A 93 6.36 -2.70 -11.93
CA TRP A 93 7.34 -3.36 -11.07
C TRP A 93 7.47 -2.72 -9.67
N PRO A 94 7.36 -1.39 -9.46
CA PRO A 94 7.45 -0.83 -8.12
C PRO A 94 6.29 -1.31 -7.24
N PHE A 95 5.10 -1.48 -7.82
CA PHE A 95 3.95 -2.00 -7.10
C PHE A 95 4.17 -3.47 -6.69
N ILE A 96 4.74 -4.29 -7.58
CA ILE A 96 5.09 -5.69 -7.26
C ILE A 96 6.03 -5.77 -6.06
N ILE A 97 7.06 -4.93 -6.01
CA ILE A 97 8.00 -4.89 -4.89
C ILE A 97 7.27 -4.52 -3.59
N VAL A 98 6.41 -3.50 -3.63
CA VAL A 98 5.61 -3.11 -2.47
C VAL A 98 4.72 -4.25 -1.98
N LEU A 99 4.08 -4.99 -2.89
CA LEU A 99 3.26 -6.16 -2.55
C LEU A 99 4.10 -7.26 -1.88
N ALA A 100 5.28 -7.56 -2.43
CA ALA A 100 6.19 -8.57 -1.88
C ALA A 100 6.69 -8.20 -0.48
N ILE A 101 7.16 -6.95 -0.30
CA ILE A 101 7.58 -6.42 1.00
C ILE A 101 6.41 -6.45 2.01
N SER A 102 5.21 -6.05 1.58
CA SER A 102 4.01 -6.06 2.42
C SER A 102 3.62 -7.47 2.87
N LEU A 103 3.71 -8.46 1.97
CA LEU A 103 3.44 -9.86 2.29
C LEU A 103 4.49 -10.42 3.26
N PHE A 104 5.77 -10.10 3.05
CA PHE A 104 6.85 -10.46 3.95
C PHE A 104 6.60 -9.91 5.36
N PHE A 105 6.37 -8.60 5.50
CA PHE A 105 6.07 -7.98 6.79
C PHE A 105 4.84 -8.56 7.48
N TYR A 106 3.77 -8.81 6.72
CA TYR A 106 2.57 -9.47 7.25
C TYR A 106 2.92 -10.84 7.84
N SER A 107 3.65 -11.66 7.08
CA SER A 107 3.99 -13.04 7.46
C SER A 107 4.90 -13.08 8.69
N THR A 108 5.94 -12.23 8.71
CA THR A 108 6.84 -12.09 9.88
C THR A 108 6.06 -11.66 11.13
N ARG A 109 5.10 -10.72 10.99
CA ARG A 109 4.29 -10.30 12.14
C ARG A 109 3.40 -11.43 12.65
N GLN A 110 2.76 -12.20 11.76
CA GLN A 110 1.95 -13.35 12.19
C GLN A 110 2.80 -14.38 12.92
N TRP A 111 4.01 -14.66 12.44
CA TRP A 111 4.95 -15.56 13.09
C TRP A 111 5.37 -15.08 14.49
N LEU A 112 5.68 -13.78 14.65
CA LEU A 112 6.04 -13.19 15.94
C LEU A 112 4.89 -13.23 16.95
N VAL A 113 3.65 -13.07 16.50
CA VAL A 113 2.46 -13.10 17.37
C VAL A 113 2.06 -14.55 17.71
N ALA A 114 2.34 -15.51 16.82
CA ALA A 114 2.03 -16.92 17.01
C ALA A 114 2.99 -17.62 17.99
N LYS A 115 4.21 -17.10 18.20
CA LYS A 115 5.13 -17.65 19.20
C LYS A 115 4.71 -17.22 20.61
N PRO A 116 4.38 -18.17 21.52
CA PRO A 116 4.41 -17.85 22.94
C PRO A 116 5.84 -17.41 23.30
N ILE A 117 5.92 -16.37 24.12
CA ILE A 117 7.19 -15.97 24.73
C ILE A 117 7.42 -17.03 25.82
N ASP A 118 8.29 -17.99 25.52
CA ASP A 118 8.83 -18.93 26.52
C ASP A 118 9.75 -18.17 27.51
#